data_AF-T0PR30-F1
#
_entry.id   AF-T0PR30-F1
#
_cell.length_a   1.000
_cell.length_b   1.000
_cell.length_c   1.000
_cell.angle_alpha   90.00
_cell.angle_beta   90.00
_cell.angle_gamma   90.00
#
_symmetry.space_group_name_H-M   'P 1'
#
loop_
_entity.id
_entity.type
_entity.pdbx_description
1 polymer ?
#
loop_
_entity_poly.entity_id
_entity_poly.type
_entity_poly.pdbx_seq_one_letter_code
_entity_poly.pdbx_strand_id
1 'polypeptide(L)'
;MHLYNDIIIKFRSRFLENGRSEEEINNTFIKAKTQEIEIMKNLYDTYVSSSSFYEDEDLRCLKNYEVPEKVIYFYKEYNPKGNPMLFGGINLFDLNTIREYNSTAFPDAYLIKYGIAVIGNTIGGNLICLDLNCVTNGEPRVIGVDHTIIYCSDEHNKPEVVASEISEEEIKLLEAGVIKEEDLIEWLSYETLVKYTPVIAETFSQFLLALSNEDAEFEDIENEYFSS
;
A
#
# COMPACT_ATOMS: atom_id res chain seq x y z
N MET A 1 11.20 -3.51 19.66
CA MET A 1 11.66 -2.10 19.74
C MET A 1 13.07 -1.91 19.17
N HIS A 2 14.04 -2.80 19.47
CA HIS A 2 15.38 -2.75 18.85
C HIS A 2 15.37 -2.97 17.32
N LEU A 3 14.46 -3.82 16.81
CA LEU A 3 14.37 -4.13 15.38
C LEU A 3 14.29 -2.91 14.45
N TYR A 4 13.38 -1.97 14.71
CA TYR A 4 13.24 -0.80 13.85
C TYR A 4 14.43 0.15 13.94
N ASN A 5 15.11 0.25 15.09
CA ASN A 5 16.36 1.02 15.16
C ASN A 5 17.42 0.43 14.21
N ASP A 6 17.57 -0.91 14.20
CA ASP A 6 18.55 -1.58 13.36
C ASP A 6 18.24 -1.38 11.86
N ILE A 7 16.96 -1.47 11.48
CA ILE A 7 16.47 -1.18 10.12
C ILE A 7 16.77 0.26 9.72
N ILE A 8 16.46 1.23 10.58
CA ILE A 8 16.70 2.65 10.30
C ILE A 8 18.20 2.94 10.18
N ILE A 9 19.05 2.32 11.00
CA ILE A 9 20.51 2.42 10.87
C ILE A 9 20.95 1.95 9.48
N LYS A 10 20.42 0.81 9.01
CA LYS A 10 20.72 0.32 7.66
C LYS A 10 20.28 1.30 6.57
N PHE A 11 19.04 1.82 6.63
CA PHE A 11 18.59 2.85 5.67
C PHE A 11 19.50 4.08 5.66
N ARG A 12 19.93 4.55 6.83
CA ARG A 12 20.81 5.71 6.96
C ARG A 12 22.19 5.44 6.33
N SER A 13 22.79 4.27 6.58
CA SER A 13 24.04 3.88 5.93
C SER A 13 23.91 3.87 4.41
N ARG A 14 22.79 3.39 3.89
CA ARG A 14 22.54 3.37 2.43
C ARG A 14 22.42 4.73 1.81
N PHE A 15 21.69 5.63 2.46
CA PHE A 15 21.62 7.00 1.96
C PHE A 15 22.98 7.68 1.91
N LEU A 16 23.86 7.41 2.90
CA LEU A 16 25.25 7.89 2.88
C LEU A 16 26.02 7.31 1.69
N GLU A 17 25.93 6.00 1.47
CA GLU A 17 26.59 5.30 0.34
C GLU A 17 26.12 5.84 -1.02
N ASN A 18 24.84 6.20 -1.13
CA ASN A 18 24.24 6.81 -2.33
C ASN A 18 24.48 8.33 -2.43
N GLY A 19 25.31 8.92 -1.57
CA GLY A 19 25.75 10.31 -1.67
C GLY A 19 24.80 11.35 -1.08
N ARG A 20 23.80 10.97 -0.29
CA ARG A 20 23.00 11.94 0.48
C ARG A 20 23.82 12.49 1.64
N SER A 21 23.61 13.76 1.94
CA SER A 21 24.24 14.43 3.09
C SER A 21 23.66 13.95 4.42
N GLU A 22 24.43 14.05 5.50
CA GLU A 22 23.93 13.73 6.85
C GLU A 22 22.70 14.56 7.24
N GLU A 23 22.61 15.82 6.77
CA GLU A 23 21.45 16.68 7.00
C GLU A 23 20.18 16.12 6.35
N GLU A 24 20.25 15.73 5.06
CA GLU A 24 19.13 15.09 4.36
C GLU A 24 18.70 13.80 5.05
N ILE A 25 19.66 12.99 5.51
CA ILE A 25 19.41 11.71 6.18
C ILE A 25 18.74 11.93 7.53
N ASN A 26 19.21 12.91 8.31
CA ASN A 26 18.61 13.28 9.59
C ASN A 26 17.18 13.79 9.44
N ASN A 27 16.83 14.36 8.30
CA ASN A 27 15.49 14.85 8.00
C ASN A 27 14.60 13.80 7.31
N THR A 28 15.12 12.61 6.96
CA THR A 28 14.37 11.58 6.21
C THR A 28 13.45 10.75 7.11
N PHE A 29 13.90 10.35 8.30
CA PHE A 29 13.10 9.59 9.26
C PHE A 29 13.06 10.32 10.58
N ILE A 30 11.91 10.94 10.87
CA ILE A 30 11.75 11.80 12.04
C ILE A 30 10.59 11.35 12.90
N LYS A 31 10.61 11.74 14.17
CA LYS A 31 9.49 11.50 15.07
C LYS A 31 8.26 12.26 14.59
N ALA A 32 7.11 11.58 14.49
CA ALA A 32 5.85 12.20 14.14
C ALA A 32 5.34 13.14 15.25
N LYS A 33 4.56 14.15 14.85
CA LYS A 33 3.78 14.95 15.80
C LYS A 33 2.62 14.10 16.31
N THR A 34 2.22 14.31 17.57
CA THR A 34 1.10 13.58 18.19
C THR A 34 -0.17 13.61 17.34
N GLN A 35 -0.48 14.75 16.72
CA GLN A 35 -1.67 14.92 15.88
C GLN A 35 -1.60 14.09 14.58
N GLU A 36 -0.41 13.89 14.00
CA GLU A 36 -0.27 13.08 12.79
C GLU A 36 -0.55 11.61 13.07
N ILE A 37 -0.27 11.14 14.29
CA ILE A 37 -0.47 9.74 14.67
C ILE A 37 -1.94 9.35 14.77
N GLU A 38 -2.84 10.32 14.95
CA GLU A 38 -4.28 10.05 14.94
C GLU A 38 -4.74 9.47 13.61
N ILE A 39 -4.02 9.73 12.50
CA ILE A 39 -4.29 9.15 11.18
C ILE A 39 -4.30 7.62 11.21
N MET A 40 -3.39 7.01 11.99
CA MET A 40 -3.28 5.55 12.12
C MET A 40 -4.14 4.99 13.25
N LYS A 41 -4.46 5.81 14.27
CA LYS A 41 -5.20 5.35 15.46
C LYS A 41 -6.71 5.39 15.29
N ASN A 42 -7.21 6.35 14.50
CA ASN A 42 -8.63 6.60 14.36
C ASN A 42 -8.97 6.68 12.88
N LEU A 43 -8.96 5.53 12.21
CA LEU A 43 -9.16 5.41 10.77
C LEU A 43 -10.50 6.02 10.36
N TYR A 44 -11.61 5.62 11.00
CA TYR A 44 -12.94 6.12 10.66
C TYR A 44 -13.03 7.65 10.75
N ASP A 45 -12.71 8.25 11.90
CA ASP A 45 -12.86 9.71 12.05
C ASP A 45 -11.87 10.45 11.14
N THR A 46 -10.67 9.90 10.91
CA THR A 46 -9.68 10.48 9.98
C THR A 46 -10.24 10.53 8.56
N TYR A 47 -10.73 9.41 8.03
CA TYR A 47 -11.10 9.33 6.62
C TYR A 47 -12.48 9.92 6.34
N VAL A 48 -13.43 9.87 7.28
CA VAL A 48 -14.70 10.59 7.15
C VAL A 48 -14.48 12.11 7.14
N SER A 49 -13.54 12.63 7.93
CA SER A 49 -13.27 14.07 7.99
C SER A 49 -12.37 14.57 6.85
N SER A 50 -11.62 13.67 6.22
CA SER A 50 -10.61 14.00 5.20
C SER A 50 -11.03 13.65 3.79
N SER A 51 -11.99 12.74 3.60
CA SER A 51 -12.46 12.36 2.27
C SER A 51 -13.55 13.31 1.77
N SER A 52 -13.43 13.71 0.51
CA SER A 52 -14.50 14.35 -0.25
C SER A 52 -15.26 13.36 -1.14
N PHE A 53 -14.92 12.07 -1.06
CA PHE A 53 -15.35 11.05 -2.01
C PHE A 53 -16.16 9.92 -1.36
N TYR A 54 -15.68 9.38 -0.25
CA TYR A 54 -16.42 8.35 0.47
C TYR A 54 -17.65 8.94 1.13
N GLU A 55 -18.77 8.23 1.07
CA GLU A 55 -19.89 8.51 1.95
C GLU A 55 -19.61 7.95 3.35
N ASP A 56 -20.30 8.49 4.38
CA ASP A 56 -20.17 7.97 5.75
C ASP A 56 -20.37 6.44 5.81
N GLU A 57 -21.35 5.95 5.05
CA GLU A 57 -21.72 4.54 5.03
C GLU A 57 -20.62 3.65 4.45
N ASP A 58 -19.86 4.13 3.45
CA ASP A 58 -18.72 3.42 2.87
C ASP A 58 -17.62 3.18 3.92
N LEU A 59 -17.44 4.13 4.84
CA LEU A 59 -16.34 4.09 5.82
C LEU A 59 -16.73 3.45 7.14
N ARG A 60 -18.00 3.10 7.37
CA ARG A 60 -18.43 2.52 8.67
C ARG A 60 -17.67 1.26 9.06
N CYS A 61 -17.23 0.47 8.08
CA CYS A 61 -16.39 -0.71 8.30
C CYS A 61 -15.07 -0.36 9.02
N LEU A 62 -14.54 0.85 8.86
CA LEU A 62 -13.30 1.30 9.49
C LEU A 62 -13.36 1.35 11.01
N LYS A 63 -14.55 1.39 11.60
CA LYS A 63 -14.71 1.26 13.06
C LYS A 63 -14.29 -0.12 13.60
N ASN A 64 -14.16 -1.11 12.71
CA ASN A 64 -13.77 -2.47 13.06
C ASN A 64 -12.30 -2.78 12.71
N TYR A 65 -11.59 -1.85 12.07
CA TYR A 65 -10.17 -2.01 11.74
C TYR A 65 -9.31 -1.20 12.70
N GLU A 66 -8.20 -1.80 13.09
CA GLU A 66 -7.17 -1.15 13.90
C GLU A 66 -5.81 -1.34 13.23
N VAL A 67 -5.04 -0.27 13.12
CA VAL A 67 -3.63 -0.38 12.69
C VAL A 67 -2.83 -0.97 13.85
N PRO A 68 -2.10 -2.07 13.65
CA PRO A 68 -1.39 -2.69 14.77
C PRO A 68 -0.33 -1.77 15.40
N GLU A 69 -0.17 -1.85 16.73
CA GLU A 69 0.71 -0.98 17.53
C GLU A 69 2.16 -0.94 17.04
N LYS A 70 2.66 -2.02 16.43
CA LYS A 70 4.01 -2.06 15.86
C LYS A 70 4.17 -1.10 14.66
N VAL A 71 3.16 -1.04 13.79
CA VAL A 71 3.11 -0.09 12.67
C VAL A 71 2.99 1.34 13.21
N ILE A 72 2.09 1.56 14.17
CA ILE A 72 1.94 2.87 14.83
C ILE A 72 3.26 3.32 15.46
N TYR A 73 3.97 2.42 16.16
CA TYR A 73 5.26 2.71 16.76
C TYR A 73 6.29 3.12 15.70
N PHE A 74 6.37 2.40 14.57
CA PHE A 74 7.28 2.74 13.48
C PHE A 74 7.02 4.16 12.98
N TYR A 75 5.78 4.48 12.60
CA TYR A 75 5.44 5.83 12.11
C TYR A 75 5.55 6.91 13.18
N LYS A 76 5.35 6.57 14.46
CA LYS A 76 5.55 7.50 15.58
C LYS A 76 7.00 7.92 15.72
N GLU A 77 7.92 6.98 15.65
CA GLU A 77 9.34 7.23 15.92
C GLU A 77 10.15 7.52 14.65
N TYR A 78 9.71 7.03 13.49
CA TYR A 78 10.42 7.08 12.21
C TYR A 78 9.47 7.41 11.04
N ASN A 79 8.65 8.44 11.18
CA ASN A 79 7.82 8.95 10.08
C ASN A 79 8.73 9.31 8.89
N PRO A 80 8.57 8.68 7.71
CA PRO A 80 9.31 9.07 6.51
C PRO A 80 9.01 10.52 6.15
N LYS A 81 9.95 11.24 5.53
CA LYS A 81 9.73 12.60 5.03
C LYS A 81 10.40 12.78 3.67
N GLY A 82 9.72 13.51 2.80
CA GLY A 82 10.18 13.75 1.43
C GLY A 82 10.17 12.50 0.56
N ASN A 83 9.32 11.51 0.88
CA ASN A 83 9.15 10.25 0.13
C ASN A 83 10.49 9.59 -0.22
N PRO A 84 11.24 9.11 0.80
CA PRO A 84 12.54 8.52 0.54
C PRO A 84 12.39 7.23 -0.27
N MET A 85 13.09 7.20 -1.41
CA MET A 85 13.26 5.98 -2.20
C MET A 85 14.21 5.02 -1.48
N LEU A 86 13.69 3.84 -1.14
CA LEU A 86 14.40 2.72 -0.52
C LEU A 86 14.77 1.67 -1.57
N PHE A 87 15.41 0.57 -1.15
CA PHE A 87 15.69 -0.56 -2.03
C PHE A 87 14.40 -1.14 -2.63
N GLY A 88 14.53 -1.80 -3.79
CA GLY A 88 13.39 -2.25 -4.58
C GLY A 88 12.61 -1.11 -5.24
N GLY A 89 13.11 0.13 -5.21
CA GLY A 89 12.42 1.27 -5.84
C GLY A 89 11.15 1.73 -5.09
N ILE A 90 11.05 1.46 -3.79
CA ILE A 90 9.88 1.79 -2.98
C ILE A 90 10.02 3.15 -2.30
N ASN A 91 9.02 4.00 -2.41
CA ASN A 91 8.86 5.19 -1.60
C ASN A 91 7.87 4.91 -0.47
N LEU A 92 8.31 5.03 0.78
CA LEU A 92 7.41 5.04 1.93
C LEU A 92 6.82 6.43 2.12
N PHE A 93 5.52 6.48 2.33
CA PHE A 93 4.79 7.73 2.55
C PHE A 93 4.91 8.19 4.00
N ASP A 94 4.82 9.51 4.18
CA ASP A 94 4.61 10.08 5.50
C ASP A 94 3.13 9.97 5.92
N LEU A 95 2.84 10.17 7.20
CA LEU A 95 1.46 10.08 7.72
C LEU A 95 0.45 10.98 6.98
N ASN A 96 0.82 12.19 6.55
CA ASN A 96 -0.10 13.07 5.84
C ASN A 96 -0.34 12.57 4.41
N THR A 97 0.70 12.11 3.73
CA THR A 97 0.60 11.48 2.41
C THR A 97 -0.26 10.21 2.48
N ILE A 98 -0.13 9.41 3.54
CA ILE A 98 -1.00 8.25 3.80
C ILE A 98 -2.45 8.68 3.92
N ARG A 99 -2.73 9.73 4.71
CA ARG A 99 -4.10 10.28 4.81
C ARG A 99 -4.61 10.73 3.45
N GLU A 100 -3.81 11.49 2.71
CA GLU A 100 -4.18 12.04 1.40
C GLU A 100 -4.50 10.92 0.41
N TYR A 101 -3.58 9.97 0.18
CA TYR A 101 -3.80 8.86 -0.76
C TYR A 101 -5.07 8.08 -0.42
N ASN A 102 -5.22 7.66 0.83
CA ASN A 102 -6.39 6.89 1.28
C ASN A 102 -7.69 7.72 1.37
N SER A 103 -7.66 9.05 1.14
CA SER A 103 -8.85 9.92 1.11
C SER A 103 -9.24 10.36 -0.31
N THR A 104 -8.39 10.10 -1.31
CA THR A 104 -8.56 10.56 -2.69
C THR A 104 -9.43 9.63 -3.53
N ALA A 105 -9.94 10.15 -4.64
CA ALA A 105 -10.81 9.44 -5.58
C ALA A 105 -10.03 8.74 -6.71
N PHE A 106 -8.71 8.56 -6.57
CA PHE A 106 -7.96 7.78 -7.56
C PHE A 106 -8.39 6.31 -7.45
N PRO A 107 -8.74 5.64 -8.57
CA PRO A 107 -9.32 4.29 -8.54
C PRO A 107 -8.44 3.28 -7.78
N ASP A 108 -7.13 3.36 -7.99
CA ASP A 108 -6.09 2.57 -7.34
C ASP A 108 -5.98 2.85 -5.83
N ALA A 109 -6.31 4.07 -5.37
CA ALA A 109 -6.30 4.45 -3.96
C ALA A 109 -7.63 4.16 -3.23
N TYR A 110 -8.63 3.61 -3.91
CA TYR A 110 -9.96 3.29 -3.36
C TYR A 110 -9.99 1.98 -2.54
N LEU A 111 -9.09 1.88 -1.57
CA LEU A 111 -8.77 0.60 -0.91
C LEU A 111 -9.13 0.58 0.58
N ILE A 112 -9.12 1.74 1.24
CA ILE A 112 -9.23 1.82 2.70
C ILE A 112 -10.54 1.23 3.22
N LYS A 113 -11.66 1.41 2.49
CA LYS A 113 -12.96 0.85 2.90
C LYS A 113 -13.00 -0.69 2.90
N TYR A 114 -12.02 -1.34 2.27
CA TYR A 114 -11.84 -2.80 2.31
C TYR A 114 -10.83 -3.24 3.37
N GLY A 115 -10.37 -2.33 4.24
CA GLY A 115 -9.33 -2.62 5.23
C GLY A 115 -7.92 -2.66 4.63
N ILE A 116 -7.73 -2.12 3.43
CA ILE A 116 -6.44 -2.08 2.73
C ILE A 116 -5.91 -0.64 2.76
N ALA A 117 -4.84 -0.37 3.53
CA ALA A 117 -4.31 0.97 3.72
C ALA A 117 -3.03 1.20 2.92
N VAL A 118 -3.03 2.18 2.02
CA VAL A 118 -1.86 2.56 1.22
C VAL A 118 -0.80 3.23 2.11
N ILE A 119 0.44 2.74 2.07
CA ILE A 119 1.56 3.24 2.88
C ILE A 119 2.80 3.65 2.08
N GLY A 120 2.78 3.41 0.77
CA GLY A 120 3.86 3.74 -0.13
C GLY A 120 3.51 3.41 -1.57
N ASN A 121 4.47 3.64 -2.45
CA ASN A 121 4.40 3.19 -3.84
C ASN A 121 5.76 2.76 -4.34
N THR A 122 5.77 2.03 -5.45
CA THR A 122 6.96 1.73 -6.24
C THR A 122 7.28 2.90 -7.19
N ILE A 123 8.43 2.83 -7.86
CA ILE A 123 8.85 3.85 -8.84
C ILE A 123 7.94 3.92 -10.08
N GLY A 124 7.34 2.81 -10.48
CA GLY A 124 6.35 2.68 -11.55
C GLY A 124 4.93 3.06 -11.12
N GLY A 125 4.71 3.40 -9.84
CA GLY A 125 3.44 3.91 -9.34
C GLY A 125 2.51 2.85 -8.74
N ASN A 126 2.93 1.58 -8.70
CA ASN A 126 2.16 0.53 -8.03
C ASN A 126 2.14 0.77 -6.52
N LEU A 127 1.03 0.45 -5.88
CA LEU A 127 0.79 0.80 -4.49
C LEU A 127 1.31 -0.29 -3.56
N ILE A 128 1.87 0.14 -2.44
CA ILE A 128 2.26 -0.72 -1.33
C ILE A 128 1.24 -0.51 -0.21
N CYS A 129 0.57 -1.59 0.18
CA CYS A 129 -0.56 -1.52 1.09
C CYS A 129 -0.41 -2.46 2.30
N LEU A 130 -0.95 -2.03 3.44
CA LEU A 130 -1.18 -2.90 4.59
C LEU A 130 -2.55 -3.55 4.44
N ASP A 131 -2.62 -4.88 4.58
CA ASP A 131 -3.90 -5.56 4.72
C ASP A 131 -4.25 -5.74 6.19
N LEU A 132 -5.18 -4.91 6.68
CA LEU A 132 -5.63 -4.91 8.07
C LEU A 132 -6.59 -6.07 8.39
N ASN A 133 -7.04 -6.82 7.39
CA ASN A 133 -7.84 -8.03 7.59
C ASN A 133 -6.97 -9.24 7.95
N CYS A 134 -5.67 -9.20 7.61
CA CYS A 134 -4.75 -10.31 7.83
C CYS A 134 -3.59 -9.89 8.74
N VAL A 135 -3.76 -10.13 10.04
CA VAL A 135 -2.80 -9.77 11.09
C VAL A 135 -2.17 -11.01 11.70
N THR A 136 -0.86 -11.17 11.49
CA THR A 136 -0.05 -12.26 12.04
C THR A 136 0.94 -11.69 13.06
N ASN A 137 0.96 -12.23 14.28
CA ASN A 137 1.86 -11.78 15.35
C ASN A 137 1.78 -10.27 15.66
N GLY A 138 0.58 -9.69 15.53
CA GLY A 138 0.33 -8.27 15.78
C GLY A 138 0.88 -7.35 14.68
N GLU A 139 1.06 -7.85 13.46
CA GLU A 139 1.49 -7.09 12.29
C GLU A 139 0.63 -7.46 11.09
N PRO A 140 0.24 -6.47 10.26
CA PRO A 140 -0.47 -6.77 9.02
C PRO A 140 0.50 -7.34 7.98
N ARG A 141 -0.01 -8.15 7.06
CA ARG A 141 0.73 -8.46 5.82
C ARG A 141 0.83 -7.21 4.94
N VAL A 142 1.83 -7.20 4.07
CA VAL A 142 2.05 -6.16 3.06
C VAL A 142 1.76 -6.75 1.68
N ILE A 143 0.89 -6.08 0.93
CA ILE A 143 0.49 -6.48 -0.42
C ILE A 143 0.85 -5.39 -1.43
N GLY A 144 1.04 -5.82 -2.67
CA GLY A 144 1.22 -4.94 -3.82
C GLY A 144 -0.10 -4.78 -4.57
N VAL A 145 -0.47 -3.56 -4.96
CA VAL A 145 -1.62 -3.32 -5.82
C VAL A 145 -1.16 -2.65 -7.10
N ASP A 146 -1.34 -3.34 -8.22
CA ASP A 146 -1.08 -2.78 -9.54
C ASP A 146 -2.08 -1.66 -9.82
N HIS A 147 -1.60 -0.49 -10.18
CA HIS A 147 -2.47 0.65 -10.47
C HIS A 147 -3.28 0.47 -11.77
N THR A 148 -2.89 -0.48 -12.63
CA THR A 148 -3.54 -0.75 -13.93
C THR A 148 -4.72 -1.71 -13.83
N ILE A 149 -4.78 -2.54 -12.78
CA ILE A 149 -5.85 -3.54 -12.64
C ILE A 149 -7.14 -2.97 -12.05
N ILE A 150 -7.08 -1.78 -11.44
CA ILE A 150 -8.24 -1.10 -10.85
C ILE A 150 -8.60 0.13 -11.67
N TYR A 151 -9.84 0.20 -12.14
CA TYR A 151 -10.38 1.38 -12.82
C TYR A 151 -11.82 1.65 -12.39
N CYS A 152 -12.31 2.87 -12.64
CA CYS A 152 -13.70 3.23 -12.41
C CYS A 152 -14.47 3.15 -13.72
N SER A 153 -15.56 2.38 -13.74
CA SER A 153 -16.50 2.39 -14.87
C SER A 153 -17.39 3.61 -14.83
N ASP A 154 -17.40 4.36 -15.94
CA ASP A 154 -18.28 5.51 -16.16
C ASP A 154 -19.76 5.14 -16.11
N GLU A 155 -20.11 3.89 -16.44
CA GLU A 155 -21.51 3.47 -16.51
C GLU A 155 -22.13 3.31 -15.11
N HIS A 156 -21.32 2.95 -14.11
CA HIS A 156 -21.83 2.53 -12.79
C HIS A 156 -21.26 3.36 -11.63
N ASN A 157 -20.34 4.29 -11.89
CA ASN A 157 -19.63 5.08 -10.87
C ASN A 157 -19.06 4.19 -9.75
N LYS A 158 -18.64 2.98 -10.11
CA LYS A 158 -18.14 1.97 -9.18
C LYS A 158 -16.78 1.49 -9.66
N PRO A 159 -15.83 1.32 -8.73
CA PRO A 159 -14.55 0.74 -9.05
C PRO A 159 -14.67 -0.76 -9.34
N GLU A 160 -13.86 -1.20 -10.29
CA GLU A 160 -13.87 -2.51 -10.92
C GLU A 160 -12.43 -3.03 -11.03
N VAL A 161 -12.28 -4.35 -11.09
CA VAL A 161 -10.99 -5.03 -11.31
C VAL A 161 -11.02 -5.77 -12.65
N VAL A 162 -10.00 -5.55 -13.47
CA VAL A 162 -9.75 -6.40 -14.64
C VAL A 162 -9.10 -7.70 -14.16
N ALA A 163 -9.66 -8.85 -14.54
CA ALA A 163 -8.99 -10.12 -14.28
C ALA A 163 -7.57 -10.11 -14.90
N SER A 164 -6.53 -10.17 -14.06
CA SER A 164 -5.14 -10.10 -14.51
C SER A 164 -4.69 -11.38 -15.23
N GLU A 165 -5.35 -12.51 -14.97
CA GLU A 165 -5.10 -13.80 -15.62
C GLU A 165 -6.34 -14.23 -16.41
N ILE A 166 -6.38 -13.88 -17.70
CA ILE A 166 -7.35 -14.43 -18.64
C ILE A 166 -6.87 -15.83 -19.02
N SER A 167 -7.67 -16.85 -18.71
CA SER A 167 -7.35 -18.23 -19.09
C SER A 167 -7.34 -18.41 -20.62
N GLU A 168 -6.60 -19.41 -21.12
CA GLU A 168 -6.63 -19.75 -22.56
C GLU A 168 -8.05 -20.06 -23.07
N GLU A 169 -8.93 -20.54 -22.19
CA GLU A 169 -10.32 -20.81 -22.50
C GLU A 169 -11.10 -19.51 -22.67
N GLU A 170 -10.93 -18.54 -21.77
CA GLU A 170 -11.53 -17.21 -21.89
C GLU A 170 -11.01 -16.44 -23.11
N ILE A 171 -9.72 -16.55 -23.45
CA ILE A 171 -9.16 -15.99 -24.69
C ILE A 171 -9.89 -16.58 -25.91
N LYS A 172 -10.06 -17.90 -25.97
CA LYS A 172 -10.79 -18.55 -27.09
C LYS A 172 -12.24 -18.11 -27.16
N LEU A 173 -12.89 -17.88 -26.01
CA LEU A 173 -14.27 -17.40 -25.94
C LEU A 173 -14.39 -15.93 -26.39
N LEU A 174 -13.42 -15.08 -26.04
CA LEU A 174 -13.32 -13.70 -26.53
C LEU A 174 -13.11 -13.66 -28.05
N GLU A 175 -12.13 -14.42 -28.56
CA GLU A 175 -11.84 -14.50 -30.01
C GLU A 175 -13.03 -15.03 -30.82
N ALA A 176 -13.81 -15.94 -30.23
CA ALA A 176 -15.03 -16.46 -30.82
C ALA A 176 -16.25 -15.51 -30.67
N GLY A 177 -16.12 -14.41 -29.94
CA GLY A 177 -17.20 -13.46 -29.65
C GLY A 177 -18.32 -14.04 -28.77
N VAL A 178 -18.00 -15.08 -27.99
CA VAL A 178 -18.94 -15.75 -27.07
C VAL A 178 -19.09 -14.96 -25.78
N ILE A 179 -17.99 -14.37 -25.32
CA ILE A 179 -17.95 -13.41 -24.22
C ILE A 179 -17.30 -12.13 -24.74
N LYS A 180 -17.48 -11.04 -24.01
CA LYS A 180 -16.85 -9.74 -24.25
C LYS A 180 -15.87 -9.43 -23.13
N GLU A 181 -14.98 -8.45 -23.34
CA GLU A 181 -14.06 -7.98 -22.29
C GLU A 181 -14.81 -7.53 -21.03
N GLU A 182 -16.03 -6.99 -21.18
CA GLU A 182 -16.88 -6.58 -20.05
C GLU A 182 -17.30 -7.76 -19.14
N ASP A 183 -17.30 -8.98 -19.67
CA ASP A 183 -17.63 -10.19 -18.91
C ASP A 183 -16.44 -10.67 -18.03
N LEU A 184 -15.24 -10.11 -18.23
CA LEU A 184 -14.03 -10.42 -17.45
C LEU A 184 -13.81 -9.44 -16.28
N ILE A 185 -14.71 -8.47 -16.13
CA ILE A 185 -14.64 -7.45 -15.08
C ILE A 185 -15.26 -8.00 -13.80
N GLU A 186 -14.52 -7.96 -12.70
CA GLU A 186 -15.04 -8.25 -11.37
C GLU A 186 -15.29 -6.96 -10.58
N TRP A 187 -16.38 -6.91 -9.83
CA TRP A 187 -16.64 -5.80 -8.91
C TRP A 187 -15.61 -5.77 -7.80
N LEU A 188 -15.08 -4.57 -7.50
CA LEU A 188 -14.11 -4.41 -6.43
C LEU A 188 -14.72 -4.86 -5.09
N SER A 189 -14.09 -5.85 -4.48
CA SER A 189 -14.40 -6.41 -3.17
C SER A 189 -13.10 -6.79 -2.47
N TYR A 190 -13.13 -7.07 -1.17
CA TYR A 190 -11.94 -7.56 -0.48
C TYR A 190 -11.46 -8.88 -1.10
N GLU A 191 -12.38 -9.79 -1.40
CA GLU A 191 -12.10 -11.09 -1.99
C GLU A 191 -11.43 -10.95 -3.37
N THR A 192 -11.95 -10.06 -4.22
CA THR A 192 -11.38 -9.76 -5.55
C THR A 192 -10.00 -9.12 -5.41
N LEU A 193 -9.83 -8.16 -4.49
CA LEU A 193 -8.53 -7.54 -4.23
C LEU A 193 -7.48 -8.60 -3.86
N VAL A 194 -7.76 -9.43 -2.87
CA VAL A 194 -6.79 -10.45 -2.41
C VAL A 194 -6.51 -11.51 -3.47
N LYS A 195 -7.46 -11.79 -4.36
CA LYS A 195 -7.27 -12.72 -5.48
C LYS A 195 -6.24 -12.21 -6.49
N TYR A 196 -6.24 -10.91 -6.78
CA TYR A 196 -5.42 -10.32 -7.86
C TYR A 196 -4.22 -9.52 -7.35
N THR A 197 -4.01 -9.42 -6.04
CA THR A 197 -2.90 -8.65 -5.45
C THR A 197 -1.85 -9.59 -4.86
N PRO A 198 -0.57 -9.46 -5.26
CA PRO A 198 0.49 -10.24 -4.68
C PRO A 198 0.74 -9.90 -3.21
N VAL A 199 1.13 -10.91 -2.44
CA VAL A 199 1.68 -10.71 -1.09
C VAL A 199 3.18 -10.43 -1.22
N ILE A 200 3.60 -9.24 -0.80
CA ILE A 200 5.00 -8.81 -0.80
C ILE A 200 5.70 -9.32 0.47
N ALA A 201 5.01 -9.27 1.62
CA ALA A 201 5.54 -9.80 2.87
C ALA A 201 4.43 -10.21 3.83
N GLU A 202 4.65 -11.28 4.60
CA GLU A 202 3.70 -11.77 5.60
C GLU A 202 3.53 -10.84 6.80
N THR A 203 4.50 -9.96 7.05
CA THR A 203 4.44 -8.95 8.12
C THR A 203 5.11 -7.63 7.72
N PHE A 204 4.63 -6.53 8.29
CA PHE A 204 5.23 -5.20 8.11
C PHE A 204 6.73 -5.14 8.47
N SER A 205 7.16 -5.79 9.55
CA SER A 205 8.59 -5.82 9.90
C SER A 205 9.43 -6.63 8.90
N GLN A 206 8.91 -7.73 8.35
CA GLN A 206 9.60 -8.47 7.29
C GLN A 206 9.77 -7.61 6.04
N PHE A 207 8.72 -6.89 5.65
CA PHE A 207 8.80 -5.93 4.55
C PHE A 207 9.91 -4.89 4.77
N LEU A 208 9.90 -4.20 5.92
CA LEU A 208 10.93 -3.20 6.24
C LEU A 208 12.35 -3.80 6.32
N LEU A 209 12.47 -5.04 6.81
CA LEU A 209 13.75 -5.76 6.84
C LEU A 209 14.26 -6.03 5.42
N ALA A 210 13.41 -6.51 4.53
CA ALA A 210 13.75 -6.80 3.15
C ALA A 210 14.20 -5.52 2.41
N LEU A 211 13.53 -4.38 2.63
CA LEU A 211 13.97 -3.08 2.11
C LEU A 211 15.32 -2.61 2.66
N SER A 212 15.75 -3.13 3.81
CA SER A 212 16.97 -2.71 4.48
C SER A 212 18.20 -3.56 4.14
N ASN A 213 18.02 -4.74 3.53
CA ASN A 213 19.07 -5.74 3.39
C ASN A 213 19.81 -5.67 2.05
N GLU A 214 21.11 -5.97 2.09
CA GLU A 214 22.06 -5.89 0.97
C GLU A 214 21.97 -7.08 0.01
N ASP A 215 21.59 -8.25 0.52
CA ASP A 215 21.40 -9.50 -0.23
C ASP A 215 19.97 -9.59 -0.82
N ALA A 216 19.46 -8.47 -1.34
CA ALA A 216 18.05 -8.16 -1.53
C ALA A 216 17.17 -9.31 -2.05
N GLU A 217 16.10 -9.64 -1.29
CA GLU A 217 14.95 -10.37 -1.83
C GLU A 217 14.22 -9.52 -2.89
N PHE A 218 14.32 -8.17 -2.82
CA PHE A 218 13.72 -7.24 -3.79
C PHE A 218 14.80 -6.53 -4.63
N GLU A 219 15.42 -7.23 -5.58
CA GLU A 219 16.27 -6.56 -6.59
C GLU A 219 15.44 -5.63 -7.49
N ASP A 220 14.23 -6.08 -7.85
CA ASP A 220 13.29 -5.34 -8.69
C ASP A 220 11.85 -5.73 -8.35
N ILE A 221 11.24 -5.00 -7.41
CA ILE A 221 9.89 -5.31 -6.94
C ILE A 221 8.84 -5.16 -8.05
N GLU A 222 9.10 -4.27 -9.01
CA GLU A 222 8.24 -4.09 -10.18
C GLU A 222 8.23 -5.36 -11.00
N ASN A 223 9.43 -5.86 -11.31
CA ASN A 223 9.51 -7.05 -12.14
C ASN A 223 9.03 -8.32 -11.42
N GLU A 224 9.25 -8.43 -10.11
CA GLU A 224 8.92 -9.62 -9.34
C GLU A 224 7.41 -9.75 -9.04
N TYR A 225 6.71 -8.63 -8.81
CA TYR A 225 5.33 -8.65 -8.35
C TYR A 225 4.32 -8.01 -9.32
N PHE A 226 4.78 -7.19 -10.27
CA PHE A 226 3.91 -6.39 -11.12
C PHE A 226 4.17 -6.60 -12.63
N SER A 227 5.04 -7.54 -13.01
CA SER A 227 5.18 -7.97 -14.41
C SER A 227 4.02 -8.89 -14.81
N SER A 228 2.97 -8.32 -15.38
CA SER A 228 2.09 -9.02 -16.31
C SER A 228 2.64 -8.95 -17.73
#